data_AF-A0A553ZZ48-F1
#
_entry.id   AF-A0A553ZZ48-F1
#
_cell.length_a   1.000
_cell.length_b   1.000
_cell.length_c   1.000
_cell.angle_alpha   90.00
_cell.angle_beta   90.00
_cell.angle_gamma   90.00
#
_symmetry.space_group_name_H-M   'P 1'
#
loop_
_entity.id
_entity.type
_entity.pdbx_description
1 polymer ?
#
loop_
_entity_poly.entity_id
_entity_poly.type
_entity_poly.pdbx_seq_one_letter_code
_entity_poly.pdbx_strand_id
1 'polypeptide(L)'
;MNPIRTEHFIWSEERQLSRVHPLSANKRSSSMNIDGQLKFESNRQAMLSHEKDLVVPKTRLGIWTDKGTSWFSTSEWDLFPGYYQKDSLLVSHAYHRKMHLLVTAFDRPDQSNLGFIRMLTLKNQSDRELSFKLLLHQQSLLPQADEHVTFFVPEERALIHHQQYISTLVAARFSEDVAVRYEAGSFERNWDDTLGTIQFSPLASGSSESMIVIDVKMESGQELKGAMWVVSHDSLTGLEKAHLAIQQELIM
;
A
#
# COMPACT_ATOMS: atom_id res chain seq x y z
N MET A 1 1.46 38.15 -0.32
CA MET A 1 0.45 37.09 -0.11
C MET A 1 0.18 36.48 -1.47
N ASN A 2 0.74 35.31 -1.75
CA ASN A 2 0.50 34.59 -3.01
C ASN A 2 -0.68 33.63 -2.81
N PRO A 3 -1.61 33.52 -3.77
CA PRO A 3 -2.72 32.57 -3.67
C PRO A 3 -2.21 31.15 -3.88
N ILE A 4 -2.70 30.25 -3.04
CA ILE A 4 -2.48 28.79 -3.08
C ILE A 4 -3.14 28.26 -4.37
N ARG A 5 -2.37 27.63 -5.25
CA ARG A 5 -2.89 26.85 -6.38
C ARG A 5 -3.38 25.51 -5.86
N THR A 6 -4.68 25.28 -5.93
CA THR A 6 -5.27 23.94 -5.83
C THR A 6 -5.08 23.24 -7.18
N GLU A 7 -4.19 22.25 -7.23
CA GLU A 7 -4.06 21.36 -8.39
C GLU A 7 -5.08 20.22 -8.26
N HIS A 8 -6.03 20.18 -9.19
CA HIS A 8 -6.97 19.09 -9.32
C HIS A 8 -6.29 17.91 -10.03
N PHE A 9 -6.20 16.77 -9.37
CA PHE A 9 -5.77 15.51 -9.98
C PHE A 9 -6.80 15.04 -11.01
N ILE A 10 -6.50 15.19 -12.29
CA ILE A 10 -7.32 14.67 -13.40
C ILE A 10 -6.56 13.53 -14.07
N TRP A 11 -7.07 12.30 -13.89
CA TRP A 11 -6.56 11.13 -14.60
C TRP A 11 -7.13 11.10 -16.04
N SER A 12 -6.28 10.98 -17.05
CA SER A 12 -6.65 11.01 -18.46
C SER A 12 -7.12 9.65 -19.04
N GLU A 13 -7.91 8.87 -18.29
CA GLU A 13 -8.53 7.62 -18.81
C GLU A 13 -10.06 7.58 -18.62
N GLU A 14 -10.71 8.73 -18.46
CA GLU A 14 -12.13 8.85 -18.10
C GLU A 14 -13.12 8.73 -19.29
N ARG A 15 -12.82 7.90 -20.29
CA ARG A 15 -13.80 7.52 -21.32
C ARG A 15 -13.89 6.02 -21.42
N GLN A 16 -14.79 5.44 -20.63
CA GLN A 16 -15.69 4.31 -20.93
C GLN A 16 -16.06 3.59 -19.63
N LEU A 17 -16.84 4.24 -18.77
CA LEU A 17 -17.49 3.59 -17.64
C LEU A 17 -19.01 3.78 -17.75
N SER A 18 -19.65 2.92 -18.53
CA SER A 18 -21.08 2.69 -18.41
C SER A 18 -21.40 1.24 -18.73
N ARG A 19 -21.91 0.54 -17.71
CA ARG A 19 -22.46 -0.83 -17.68
C ARG A 19 -21.45 -1.96 -17.47
N VAL A 20 -21.31 -2.36 -16.21
CA VAL A 20 -20.82 -3.70 -15.86
C VAL A 20 -22.05 -4.57 -15.60
N HIS A 21 -22.35 -5.48 -16.53
CA HIS A 21 -23.21 -6.64 -16.27
C HIS A 21 -22.34 -7.83 -15.83
N PRO A 22 -22.83 -8.73 -14.98
CA PRO A 22 -22.06 -9.89 -14.53
C PRO A 22 -21.94 -10.89 -15.67
N LEU A 23 -20.74 -11.07 -16.22
CA LEU A 23 -20.46 -12.11 -17.22
C LEU A 23 -19.79 -13.32 -16.58
N SER A 24 -20.24 -14.47 -17.07
CA SER A 24 -20.02 -15.84 -16.62
C SER A 24 -18.57 -16.24 -16.42
N ALA A 25 -18.33 -16.98 -15.34
CA ALA A 25 -17.09 -17.62 -14.99
C ALA A 25 -16.59 -18.55 -16.11
N ASN A 26 -15.37 -18.32 -16.59
CA ASN A 26 -14.62 -19.30 -17.37
C ASN A 26 -13.26 -19.57 -16.70
N LYS A 27 -12.97 -20.86 -16.48
CA LYS A 27 -11.87 -21.39 -15.66
C LYS A 27 -10.52 -21.32 -16.38
N ARG A 28 -9.58 -20.51 -15.87
CA ARG A 28 -8.14 -20.83 -15.58
C ARG A 28 -7.39 -19.60 -15.03
N SER A 29 -6.51 -19.86 -14.05
CA SER A 29 -5.51 -18.98 -13.40
C SER A 29 -5.95 -18.17 -12.17
N SER A 30 -5.36 -18.47 -11.01
CA SER A 30 -5.58 -17.79 -9.73
C SER A 30 -4.74 -16.50 -9.63
N SER A 31 -5.36 -15.32 -9.76
CA SER A 31 -4.70 -14.03 -9.58
C SER A 31 -5.24 -13.32 -8.33
N MET A 32 -4.46 -13.30 -7.24
CA MET A 32 -4.93 -12.76 -5.95
C MET A 32 -4.13 -11.54 -5.49
N ASN A 33 -4.84 -10.50 -5.04
CA ASN A 33 -4.38 -9.55 -4.03
C ASN A 33 -5.58 -8.82 -3.38
N ILE A 34 -5.26 -7.80 -2.55
CA ILE A 34 -5.98 -7.13 -1.46
C ILE A 34 -6.27 -7.95 -0.19
N ASP A 35 -5.53 -8.95 0.27
CA ASP A 35 -4.12 -9.29 0.10
C ASP A 35 -3.92 -10.74 0.50
N GLY A 36 -3.95 -11.64 -0.48
CA GLY A 36 -3.58 -13.03 -0.26
C GLY A 36 -2.94 -13.73 -1.45
N GLN A 37 -1.65 -13.57 -1.75
CA GLN A 37 -0.98 -12.38 -2.30
C GLN A 37 -0.42 -12.79 -3.68
N LEU A 38 -0.12 -11.80 -4.52
CA LEU A 38 0.31 -11.91 -5.91
C LEU A 38 1.65 -12.66 -6.10
N LYS A 39 1.77 -13.40 -7.21
CA LYS A 39 3.06 -13.80 -7.78
C LYS A 39 3.52 -12.75 -8.78
N PHE A 40 4.14 -11.66 -8.34
CA PHE A 40 5.03 -10.92 -9.24
C PHE A 40 6.32 -11.74 -9.39
N GLU A 41 6.27 -12.77 -10.23
CA GLU A 41 7.44 -13.48 -10.71
C GLU A 41 8.18 -12.56 -11.69
N SER A 42 8.97 -11.61 -11.20
CA SER A 42 9.97 -10.96 -12.07
C SER A 42 11.20 -10.50 -11.29
N ASN A 43 12.37 -10.87 -11.80
CA ASN A 43 13.76 -10.49 -11.50
C ASN A 43 14.30 -10.47 -10.05
N ARG A 44 13.49 -10.49 -8.98
CA ARG A 44 14.00 -10.64 -7.59
C ARG A 44 14.86 -11.89 -7.41
N GLN A 45 14.50 -12.98 -8.07
CA GLN A 45 15.21 -14.26 -8.00
C GLN A 45 16.63 -14.20 -8.60
N ALA A 46 16.92 -13.21 -9.48
CA ALA A 46 18.24 -13.02 -10.06
C ALA A 46 19.15 -12.15 -9.18
N MET A 47 18.63 -11.08 -8.54
CA MET A 47 19.40 -10.30 -7.56
C MET A 47 19.75 -11.11 -6.31
N LEU A 48 18.88 -12.05 -5.93
CA LEU A 48 18.90 -12.69 -4.62
C LEU A 48 19.18 -14.20 -4.71
N SER A 49 19.87 -14.62 -5.76
CA SER A 49 20.17 -16.03 -6.09
C SER A 49 20.93 -16.80 -5.00
N HIS A 50 21.38 -16.12 -3.94
CA HIS A 50 22.11 -16.69 -2.81
C HIS A 50 21.25 -16.98 -1.57
N GLU A 51 19.99 -16.52 -1.50
CA GLU A 51 19.12 -16.71 -0.32
C GLU A 51 17.91 -17.60 -0.63
N LYS A 52 17.87 -18.77 0.02
CA LYS A 52 16.81 -19.78 -0.18
C LYS A 52 15.51 -19.49 0.56
N ASP A 53 15.47 -18.48 1.43
CA ASP A 53 14.39 -18.27 2.42
C ASP A 53 13.63 -16.94 2.24
N LEU A 54 13.72 -16.30 1.07
CA LEU A 54 13.01 -15.05 0.78
C LEU A 54 11.49 -15.26 0.76
N VAL A 55 10.81 -14.54 1.65
CA VAL A 55 9.35 -14.47 1.70
C VAL A 55 8.90 -13.25 0.89
N VAL A 56 7.81 -13.38 0.11
CA VAL A 56 7.18 -12.24 -0.56
C VAL A 56 6.83 -11.18 0.50
N PRO A 57 7.21 -9.90 0.31
CA PRO A 57 6.95 -8.86 1.30
C PRO A 57 5.46 -8.80 1.60
N LYS A 58 5.09 -9.15 2.82
CA LYS A 58 3.69 -9.23 3.19
C LYS A 58 3.19 -7.84 3.58
N THR A 59 2.63 -7.15 2.60
CA THR A 59 1.85 -5.95 2.80
C THR A 59 0.43 -6.30 3.25
N ARG A 60 0.00 -5.76 4.40
CA ARG A 60 -1.39 -5.85 4.87
C ARG A 60 -2.03 -4.48 4.81
N LEU A 61 -3.21 -4.42 4.19
CA LEU A 61 -4.08 -3.25 4.22
C LEU A 61 -5.27 -3.47 5.15
N GLY A 62 -5.65 -2.41 5.83
CA GLY A 62 -6.81 -2.39 6.70
C GLY A 62 -7.27 -0.97 6.97
N ILE A 63 -8.36 -0.86 7.71
CA ILE A 63 -8.81 0.42 8.25
C ILE A 63 -8.89 0.34 9.77
N TRP A 64 -8.81 1.47 10.43
CA TRP A 64 -9.21 1.61 11.82
C TRP A 64 -10.37 2.59 11.96
N THR A 65 -11.28 2.24 12.85
CA THR A 65 -12.43 3.05 13.27
C THR A 65 -12.50 3.09 14.78
N ASP A 66 -13.46 3.82 15.35
CA ASP A 66 -13.80 3.78 16.77
C ASP A 66 -14.14 2.37 17.30
N LYS A 67 -14.39 1.41 16.40
CA LYS A 67 -14.65 0.00 16.72
C LYS A 67 -13.40 -0.89 16.66
N GLY A 68 -12.22 -0.32 16.39
CA GLY A 68 -10.95 -1.02 16.27
C GLY A 68 -10.52 -1.25 14.82
N THR A 69 -9.45 -2.03 14.66
CA THR A 69 -8.85 -2.35 13.35
C THR A 69 -9.61 -3.45 12.61
N SER A 70 -9.87 -3.20 11.33
CA SER A 70 -10.41 -4.17 10.38
C SER A 70 -9.47 -4.32 9.18
N TRP A 71 -8.73 -5.43 9.13
CA TRP A 71 -7.89 -5.79 7.99
C TRP A 71 -8.72 -6.29 6.82
N PHE A 72 -8.29 -6.09 5.58
CA PHE A 72 -9.03 -6.56 4.40
C PHE A 72 -9.21 -8.09 4.39
N SER A 73 -8.32 -8.83 5.07
CA SER A 73 -8.42 -10.27 5.25
C SER A 73 -9.47 -10.72 6.29
N THR A 74 -10.14 -9.80 7.00
CA THR A 74 -11.17 -10.16 7.98
C THR A 74 -12.52 -10.36 7.30
N SER A 75 -13.44 -11.02 8.01
CA SER A 75 -14.78 -11.30 7.50
C SER A 75 -15.63 -10.05 7.28
N GLU A 76 -15.23 -8.87 7.76
CA GLU A 76 -16.00 -7.63 7.55
C GLU A 76 -15.98 -7.13 6.09
N TRP A 77 -15.01 -7.64 5.31
CA TRP A 77 -14.78 -7.29 3.93
C TRP A 77 -15.30 -8.35 2.97
N ASP A 78 -16.01 -7.90 1.94
CA ASP A 78 -16.27 -8.71 0.75
C ASP A 78 -15.12 -8.45 -0.25
N LEU A 79 -14.33 -9.49 -0.52
CA LEU A 79 -13.19 -9.42 -1.44
C LEU A 79 -13.60 -9.95 -2.81
N PHE A 80 -13.35 -9.16 -3.85
CA PHE A 80 -13.59 -9.55 -5.23
C PHE A 80 -12.25 -9.92 -5.88
N PRO A 81 -12.12 -11.15 -6.42
CA PRO A 81 -10.85 -11.63 -6.97
C PRO A 81 -10.36 -10.71 -8.09
N GLY A 82 -9.06 -10.50 -8.11
CA GLY A 82 -8.45 -9.60 -9.06
C GLY A 82 -8.47 -10.16 -10.48
N TYR A 83 -8.64 -9.29 -11.46
CA TYR A 83 -8.48 -9.62 -12.87
C TYR A 83 -7.37 -8.77 -13.49
N TYR A 84 -6.64 -9.35 -14.44
CA TYR A 84 -5.65 -8.60 -15.20
C TYR A 84 -6.35 -7.76 -16.26
N GLN A 85 -6.13 -6.44 -16.26
CA GLN A 85 -6.63 -5.54 -17.30
C GLN A 85 -5.66 -5.46 -18.49
N LYS A 86 -4.36 -5.56 -18.20
CA LYS A 86 -3.22 -5.68 -19.13
C LYS A 86 -2.22 -6.66 -18.48
N ASP A 87 -1.27 -7.21 -19.25
CA ASP A 87 -0.40 -8.34 -18.85
C ASP A 87 0.30 -8.21 -17.48
N SER A 88 0.42 -7.01 -16.91
CA SER A 88 1.04 -6.75 -15.61
C SER A 88 0.19 -5.95 -14.60
N LEU A 89 -1.02 -5.52 -14.96
CA LEU A 89 -1.89 -4.71 -14.10
C LEU A 89 -3.03 -5.56 -13.52
N LEU A 90 -2.96 -5.86 -12.22
CA LEU A 90 -4.01 -6.54 -11.47
C LEU A 90 -4.97 -5.52 -10.86
N VAL A 91 -6.27 -5.67 -11.13
CA VAL A 91 -7.32 -4.83 -10.54
C VAL A 91 -8.14 -5.68 -9.57
N SER A 92 -8.31 -5.24 -8.34
CA SER A 92 -9.10 -5.93 -7.31
C SER A 92 -9.91 -4.97 -6.45
N HIS A 93 -10.92 -5.49 -5.76
CA HIS A 93 -11.86 -4.67 -4.99
C HIS A 93 -12.14 -5.27 -3.62
N ALA A 94 -12.18 -4.41 -2.60
CA ALA A 94 -12.57 -4.73 -1.22
C ALA A 94 -13.77 -3.87 -0.87
N TYR A 95 -14.82 -4.46 -0.30
CA TYR A 95 -15.98 -3.71 0.16
C TYR A 95 -16.25 -3.94 1.65
N HIS A 96 -16.24 -2.86 2.44
CA HIS A 96 -16.53 -2.93 3.86
C HIS A 96 -18.03 -2.78 4.13
N ARG A 97 -18.67 -3.88 4.51
CA ARG A 97 -20.14 -4.01 4.55
C ARG A 97 -20.84 -2.98 5.45
N LYS A 98 -20.28 -2.70 6.62
CA LYS A 98 -20.91 -1.79 7.61
C LYS A 98 -20.67 -0.30 7.31
N MET A 99 -19.60 0.01 6.58
CA MET A 99 -19.24 1.41 6.27
C MET A 99 -19.70 1.82 4.88
N HIS A 100 -20.08 0.86 4.04
CA HIS A 100 -20.30 1.09 2.61
C HIS A 100 -19.07 1.77 1.98
N LEU A 101 -17.87 1.31 2.35
CA LEU A 101 -16.61 1.80 1.80
C LEU A 101 -16.13 0.81 0.74
N LEU A 102 -15.98 1.28 -0.49
CA LEU A 102 -15.36 0.53 -1.57
C LEU A 102 -13.89 0.93 -1.70
N VAL A 103 -13.01 -0.06 -1.74
CA VAL A 103 -11.59 0.09 -2.04
C VAL A 103 -11.32 -0.60 -3.36
N THR A 104 -10.74 0.12 -4.31
CA THR A 104 -10.24 -0.44 -5.57
C THR A 104 -8.73 -0.35 -5.55
N ALA A 105 -8.04 -1.47 -5.79
CA ALA A 105 -6.60 -1.53 -5.87
C ALA A 105 -6.17 -1.88 -7.30
N PHE A 106 -5.15 -1.16 -7.77
CA PHE A 106 -4.50 -1.38 -9.05
C PHE A 106 -3.02 -1.66 -8.77
N ASP A 107 -2.63 -2.91 -8.92
CA ASP A 107 -1.28 -3.37 -8.61
C ASP A 107 -0.51 -3.69 -9.87
N ARG A 108 0.72 -3.19 -9.94
CA ARG A 108 1.65 -3.45 -11.02
C ARG A 108 3.09 -3.51 -10.50
N PRO A 109 4.01 -4.19 -11.20
CA PRO A 109 5.42 -4.04 -10.90
C PRO A 109 5.85 -2.59 -11.14
N ASP A 110 6.88 -2.13 -10.41
CA ASP A 110 7.53 -0.87 -10.76
C ASP A 110 8.31 -1.03 -12.08
N GLN A 111 8.66 0.09 -12.73
CA GLN A 111 9.32 0.05 -14.04
C GLN A 111 10.69 -0.65 -14.02
N SER A 112 11.37 -0.66 -12.87
CA SER A 112 12.67 -1.32 -12.70
C SER A 112 12.53 -2.78 -12.26
N ASN A 113 11.30 -3.29 -12.04
CA ASN A 113 11.00 -4.61 -11.49
C ASN A 113 11.75 -4.90 -10.16
N LEU A 114 11.96 -3.87 -9.35
CA LEU A 114 12.54 -3.94 -8.01
C LEU A 114 11.48 -4.17 -6.92
N GLY A 115 10.21 -4.08 -7.26
CA GLY A 115 9.07 -4.20 -6.37
C GLY A 115 7.74 -3.93 -7.08
N PHE A 116 6.82 -3.27 -6.40
CA PHE A 116 5.48 -3.00 -6.91
C PHE A 116 4.96 -1.62 -6.51
N ILE A 117 3.99 -1.16 -7.29
CA ILE A 117 3.19 0.04 -7.04
C ILE A 117 1.73 -0.41 -6.94
N ARG A 118 1.06 0.01 -5.88
CA ARG A 118 -0.37 -0.16 -5.67
C ARG A 118 -1.04 1.20 -5.66
N MET A 119 -1.88 1.46 -6.65
CA MET A 119 -2.76 2.63 -6.65
C MET A 119 -4.08 2.25 -5.99
N LEU A 120 -4.59 3.13 -5.13
CA LEU A 120 -5.79 2.93 -4.34
C LEU A 120 -6.81 4.00 -4.67
N THR A 121 -8.04 3.56 -4.92
CA THR A 121 -9.23 4.43 -4.93
C THR A 121 -10.14 4.01 -3.79
N LEU A 122 -10.34 4.89 -2.82
CA LEU A 122 -11.31 4.76 -1.75
C LEU A 122 -12.58 5.52 -2.17
N LYS A 123 -13.75 4.90 -2.01
CA LYS A 123 -15.04 5.52 -2.33
C LYS A 123 -16.03 5.32 -1.20
N ASN A 124 -16.52 6.43 -0.65
CA ASN A 124 -17.61 6.43 0.32
C ASN A 124 -18.94 6.23 -0.42
N GLN A 125 -19.52 5.03 -0.32
CA GLN A 125 -20.83 4.70 -0.90
C GLN A 125 -21.97 4.78 0.13
N SER A 126 -21.70 5.28 1.34
CA SER A 126 -22.74 5.57 2.32
C SER A 126 -23.41 6.92 2.06
N ASP A 127 -24.52 7.17 2.74
CA ASP A 127 -25.28 8.43 2.76
C ASP A 127 -24.77 9.42 3.82
N ARG A 128 -23.62 9.13 4.45
CA ARG A 128 -23.03 9.94 5.53
C ARG A 128 -21.54 10.17 5.34
N GLU A 129 -21.01 11.13 6.08
CA GLU A 129 -19.57 11.35 6.21
C GLU A 129 -18.90 10.13 6.88
N LEU A 130 -17.71 9.76 6.40
CA LEU A 130 -16.85 8.75 7.00
C LEU A 130 -15.57 9.39 7.53
N SER A 131 -15.15 8.96 8.73
CA SER A 131 -13.85 9.27 9.32
C SER A 131 -13.21 7.98 9.79
N PHE A 132 -12.04 7.66 9.26
CA PHE A 132 -11.31 6.43 9.56
C PHE A 132 -9.81 6.63 9.33
N LYS A 133 -9.00 5.63 9.68
CA LYS A 133 -7.58 5.61 9.34
C LYS A 133 -7.34 4.48 8.36
N LEU A 134 -6.71 4.75 7.22
CA LEU A 134 -6.18 3.69 6.36
C LEU A 134 -4.84 3.24 6.94
N LEU A 135 -4.70 1.93 7.13
CA LEU A 135 -3.52 1.30 7.69
C LEU A 135 -2.79 0.51 6.62
N LEU A 136 -1.49 0.78 6.50
CA LEU A 136 -0.53 -0.07 5.81
C LEU A 136 0.38 -0.69 6.86
N HIS A 137 0.47 -2.01 6.87
CA HIS A 137 1.47 -2.73 7.65
C HIS A 137 2.37 -3.50 6.70
N GLN A 138 3.65 -3.11 6.64
CA GLN A 138 4.66 -3.84 5.91
C GLN A 138 5.37 -4.78 6.87
N GLN A 139 5.32 -6.07 6.56
CA GLN A 139 6.06 -7.10 7.28
C GLN A 139 7.42 -7.39 6.61
N SER A 140 8.29 -8.00 7.39
CA SER A 140 9.64 -8.40 7.00
C SER A 140 9.71 -9.27 5.76
N LEU A 141 10.74 -9.05 4.94
CA LEU A 141 11.12 -9.95 3.85
C LEU A 141 11.91 -11.16 4.31
N LEU A 142 12.79 -10.93 5.28
CA LEU A 142 13.71 -11.90 5.85
C LEU A 142 13.50 -11.96 7.36
N PRO A 143 12.38 -12.53 7.85
CA PRO A 143 12.08 -12.53 9.29
C PRO A 143 13.09 -13.33 10.14
N GLN A 144 13.96 -14.12 9.51
CA GLN A 144 14.99 -14.94 10.15
C GLN A 144 16.38 -14.30 10.14
N ALA A 145 16.56 -13.11 9.55
CA ALA A 145 17.89 -12.51 9.52
C ALA A 145 18.28 -11.98 10.91
N ASP A 146 19.55 -12.13 11.28
CA ASP A 146 20.03 -11.80 12.62
C ASP A 146 20.02 -10.28 12.90
N GLU A 147 20.22 -9.47 11.85
CA GLU A 147 20.31 -8.02 11.94
C GLU A 147 19.21 -7.35 11.10
N HIS A 148 18.42 -6.51 11.78
CA HIS A 148 17.33 -5.74 11.20
C HIS A 148 17.36 -4.33 11.75
N VAL A 149 17.32 -3.35 10.86
CA VAL A 149 17.06 -1.96 11.24
C VAL A 149 15.99 -1.41 10.34
N THR A 150 14.93 -0.88 10.93
CA THR A 150 13.92 -0.10 10.21
C THR A 150 14.02 1.34 10.64
N PHE A 151 14.04 2.27 9.70
CA PHE A 151 14.10 3.70 10.03
C PHE A 151 13.29 4.55 9.05
N PHE A 152 12.80 5.69 9.53
CA PHE A 152 12.11 6.69 8.74
C PHE A 152 13.11 7.71 8.19
N VAL A 153 12.98 8.04 6.91
CA VAL A 153 13.74 9.10 6.21
C VAL A 153 12.79 10.27 5.95
N PRO A 154 12.88 11.38 6.71
CA PRO A 154 11.93 12.49 6.62
C PRO A 154 11.87 13.16 5.25
N GLU A 155 13.01 13.37 4.60
CA GLU A 155 13.13 14.05 3.31
C GLU A 155 12.41 13.27 2.20
N GLU A 156 12.54 11.95 2.23
CA GLU A 156 11.91 11.03 1.27
C GLU A 156 10.48 10.66 1.67
N ARG A 157 10.07 10.99 2.91
CA ARG A 157 8.81 10.55 3.53
C ARG A 157 8.62 9.05 3.34
N ALA A 158 9.65 8.28 3.68
CA ALA A 158 9.71 6.86 3.42
C ALA A 158 10.29 6.09 4.61
N LEU A 159 9.92 4.82 4.72
CA LEU A 159 10.50 3.87 5.66
C LEU A 159 11.50 2.99 4.92
N ILE A 160 12.67 2.79 5.50
CA ILE A 160 13.71 1.89 4.99
C ILE A 160 13.88 0.73 5.97
N HIS A 161 13.70 -0.49 5.46
CA HIS A 161 14.01 -1.74 6.14
C HIS A 161 15.37 -2.19 5.62
N HIS A 162 16.38 -2.22 6.47
CA HIS A 162 17.69 -2.76 6.16
C HIS A 162 17.86 -4.12 6.83
N GLN A 163 18.06 -5.15 6.00
CA GLN A 163 18.19 -6.54 6.43
C GLN A 163 19.36 -7.18 5.67
N GLN A 164 20.45 -7.46 6.37
CA GLN A 164 21.68 -7.99 5.78
C GLN A 164 22.15 -7.17 4.55
N TYR A 165 22.03 -7.72 3.35
CA TYR A 165 22.51 -7.11 2.11
C TYR A 165 21.40 -6.41 1.31
N ILE A 166 20.17 -6.36 1.83
CA ILE A 166 19.00 -5.82 1.13
C ILE A 166 18.41 -4.67 1.92
N SER A 167 18.13 -3.59 1.23
CA SER A 167 17.31 -2.49 1.72
C SER A 167 15.97 -2.47 1.00
N THR A 168 14.89 -2.26 1.73
CA THR A 168 13.54 -2.13 1.19
C THR A 168 12.93 -0.82 1.61
N LEU A 169 12.44 -0.06 0.64
CA LEU A 169 11.75 1.20 0.86
C LEU A 169 10.24 0.98 0.78
N VAL A 170 9.53 1.56 1.73
CA VAL A 170 8.07 1.58 1.82
C VAL A 170 7.63 3.03 1.90
N ALA A 171 6.78 3.46 0.97
CA ALA A 171 6.24 4.81 0.99
C ALA A 171 4.82 4.85 0.46
N ALA A 172 4.13 5.94 0.76
CA ALA A 172 2.79 6.21 0.28
C ALA A 172 2.61 7.69 -0.05
N ARG A 173 1.74 7.97 -1.01
CA ARG A 173 1.33 9.30 -1.40
C ARG A 173 -0.18 9.36 -1.58
N PHE A 174 -0.81 10.29 -0.88
CA PHE A 174 -2.21 10.65 -1.05
C PHE A 174 -2.28 12.14 -1.40
N SER A 175 -3.48 12.68 -1.61
CA SER A 175 -3.65 14.12 -1.82
C SER A 175 -3.04 14.93 -0.66
N GLU A 176 -2.57 16.15 -0.97
CA GLU A 176 -1.76 16.96 -0.03
C GLU A 176 -2.48 17.33 1.28
N ASP A 177 -3.80 17.30 1.27
CA ASP A 177 -4.68 17.57 2.42
C ASP A 177 -4.81 16.38 3.38
N VAL A 178 -4.24 15.22 3.04
CA VAL A 178 -4.35 14.01 3.84
C VAL A 178 -3.10 13.83 4.71
N ALA A 179 -3.30 13.74 6.03
CA ALA A 179 -2.21 13.49 6.95
C ALA A 179 -1.71 12.05 6.84
N VAL A 180 -0.41 11.89 6.60
CA VAL A 180 0.29 10.59 6.50
C VAL A 180 1.35 10.51 7.57
N ARG A 181 1.30 9.44 8.37
CA ARG A 181 2.23 9.16 9.47
C ARG A 181 2.99 7.88 9.21
N TYR A 182 4.27 7.87 9.56
CA TYR A 182 5.21 6.79 9.30
C TYR A 182 5.77 6.28 10.63
N GLU A 183 5.92 4.97 10.73
CA GLU A 183 6.29 4.29 11.97
C GLU A 183 7.22 3.12 11.70
N ALA A 184 8.40 3.11 12.35
CA ALA A 184 9.32 1.99 12.31
C ALA A 184 9.07 1.07 13.52
N GLY A 185 8.85 -0.22 13.27
CA GLY A 185 8.67 -1.22 14.30
C GLY A 185 7.40 -2.07 14.15
N SER A 186 7.20 -2.94 15.15
CA SER A 186 6.11 -3.92 15.19
C SER A 186 4.75 -3.23 15.34
N PHE A 187 3.78 -3.68 14.53
CA PHE A 187 2.39 -3.25 14.65
C PHE A 187 1.86 -3.52 16.06
N GLU A 188 2.06 -4.74 16.57
CA GLU A 188 1.55 -5.19 17.87
C GLU A 188 2.07 -4.38 19.05
N ARG A 189 3.27 -3.79 18.92
CA ARG A 189 3.87 -2.96 19.97
C ARG A 189 3.51 -1.49 19.83
N ASN A 190 3.50 -0.97 18.61
CA ASN A 190 3.45 0.47 18.38
C ASN A 190 2.02 0.98 18.10
N TRP A 191 1.09 0.09 17.73
CA TRP A 191 -0.30 0.43 17.46
C TRP A 191 -1.19 0.25 18.70
N ASP A 192 -1.77 1.35 19.17
CA ASP A 192 -2.86 1.31 20.15
C ASP A 192 -4.20 1.22 19.42
N ASP A 193 -4.77 0.02 19.37
CA ASP A 193 -6.05 -0.22 18.70
C ASP A 193 -7.24 0.44 19.41
N THR A 194 -7.11 0.74 20.70
CA THR A 194 -8.16 1.40 21.47
C THR A 194 -8.24 2.88 21.12
N LEU A 195 -7.09 3.51 20.91
CA LEU A 195 -7.00 4.94 20.61
C LEU A 195 -6.85 5.25 19.12
N GLY A 196 -6.49 4.26 18.29
CA GLY A 196 -6.18 4.46 16.87
C GLY A 196 -4.91 5.28 16.68
N THR A 197 -3.97 5.18 17.61
CA THR A 197 -2.75 5.98 17.62
C THR A 197 -1.52 5.12 17.52
N ILE A 198 -0.50 5.64 16.84
CA ILE A 198 0.86 5.09 16.89
C ILE A 198 1.65 5.79 17.98
N GLN A 199 2.50 5.04 18.68
CA GLN A 199 3.59 5.62 19.47
C GLN A 199 4.74 5.91 18.52
N PHE A 200 4.97 7.17 18.16
CA PHE A 200 5.95 7.51 17.12
C PHE A 200 7.36 6.98 17.43
N SER A 201 7.87 6.12 16.56
CA SER A 201 9.23 5.60 16.57
C SER A 201 9.88 5.74 15.19
N PRO A 202 10.86 6.66 15.02
CA PRO A 202 11.53 6.87 13.74
C PRO A 202 12.58 5.79 13.44
N LEU A 203 12.93 4.95 14.42
CA LEU A 203 13.98 3.93 14.31
C LEU A 203 13.61 2.73 15.17
N ALA A 204 13.70 1.53 14.60
CA ALA A 204 13.54 0.27 15.31
C ALA A 204 14.71 -0.66 14.97
N SER A 205 15.50 -1.00 16.00
CA SER A 205 16.50 -2.07 15.92
C SER A 205 15.85 -3.42 16.25
N GLY A 206 16.21 -4.47 15.52
CA GLY A 206 15.66 -5.81 15.71
C GLY A 206 14.21 -5.95 15.24
N SER A 207 13.72 -5.03 14.41
CA SER A 207 12.41 -5.11 13.77
C SER A 207 12.54 -4.74 12.30
N SER A 208 11.91 -5.55 11.47
CA SER A 208 11.78 -5.38 10.01
C SER A 208 10.31 -5.18 9.65
N GLU A 209 9.58 -4.53 10.55
CA GLU A 209 8.19 -4.15 10.35
C GLU A 209 8.08 -2.63 10.34
N SER A 210 7.06 -2.15 9.65
CA SER A 210 6.72 -0.74 9.68
C SER A 210 5.26 -0.50 9.38
N MET A 211 4.76 0.66 9.77
CA MET A 211 3.41 1.10 9.44
C MET A 211 3.39 2.46 8.75
N ILE A 212 2.42 2.61 7.85
CA ILE A 212 1.95 3.91 7.37
C ILE A 212 0.49 4.07 7.77
N VAL A 213 0.16 5.19 8.41
CA VAL A 213 -1.19 5.52 8.88
C VAL A 213 -1.64 6.79 8.19
N ILE A 214 -2.82 6.74 7.57
CA ILE A 214 -3.36 7.84 6.78
C ILE A 214 -4.71 8.22 7.37
N ASP A 215 -4.85 9.46 7.82
CA ASP A 215 -6.08 9.96 8.42
C ASP A 215 -7.05 10.39 7.31
N VAL A 216 -8.18 9.67 7.16
CA VAL A 216 -9.11 9.85 6.04
C VAL A 216 -10.43 10.40 6.55
N LYS A 217 -10.87 11.50 5.93
CA LYS A 217 -12.20 12.07 6.09
C LYS A 217 -12.84 12.21 4.72
N MET A 218 -14.04 11.66 4.55
CA MET A 218 -14.71 11.60 3.25
C MET A 218 -16.20 11.88 3.37
N GLU A 219 -16.69 12.86 2.60
CA GLU A 219 -18.12 13.12 2.42
C GLU A 219 -18.82 11.95 1.73
N SER A 220 -20.15 11.92 1.82
CA SER A 220 -20.97 10.94 1.07
C SER A 220 -20.67 11.04 -0.43
N GLY A 221 -20.42 9.90 -1.08
CA GLY A 221 -20.09 9.82 -2.50
C GLY A 221 -18.67 10.26 -2.86
N GLN A 222 -17.88 10.80 -1.93
CA GLN A 222 -16.52 11.26 -2.21
C GLN A 222 -15.60 10.10 -2.57
N GLU A 223 -14.63 10.40 -3.43
CA GLU A 223 -13.51 9.52 -3.75
C GLU A 223 -12.19 10.13 -3.26
N LEU A 224 -11.33 9.29 -2.67
CA LEU A 224 -9.95 9.62 -2.32
C LEU A 224 -9.02 8.66 -3.08
N LYS A 225 -8.04 9.23 -3.79
CA LYS A 225 -7.05 8.47 -4.54
C LYS A 225 -5.69 8.62 -3.91
N GLY A 226 -4.90 7.56 -3.99
CA GLY A 226 -3.51 7.56 -3.54
C GLY A 226 -2.75 6.39 -4.12
N ALA A 227 -1.47 6.32 -3.80
CA ALA A 227 -0.60 5.23 -4.19
C ALA A 227 0.33 4.86 -3.05
N MET A 228 0.81 3.65 -3.09
CA MET A 228 1.86 3.15 -2.22
C MET A 228 2.76 2.23 -3.00
N TRP A 229 4.00 2.11 -2.56
CA TRP A 229 4.96 1.27 -3.24
C TRP A 229 5.94 0.69 -2.24
N VAL A 230 6.42 -0.50 -2.63
CA VAL A 230 7.47 -1.22 -1.93
C VAL A 230 8.50 -1.59 -2.98
N VAL A 231 9.74 -1.16 -2.79
CA VAL A 231 10.87 -1.48 -3.68
C VAL A 231 12.03 -2.00 -2.87
N SER A 232 12.78 -2.96 -3.40
CA SER A 232 13.96 -3.52 -2.72
C SER A 232 15.19 -3.41 -3.62
N HIS A 233 16.35 -3.13 -3.02
CA HIS A 233 17.63 -3.08 -3.70
C HIS A 233 18.75 -3.45 -2.73
N ASP A 234 19.88 -3.94 -3.25
CA ASP A 234 21.11 -4.21 -2.48
C ASP A 234 21.94 -2.95 -2.13
N SER A 235 21.46 -1.77 -2.52
CA SER A 235 22.14 -0.50 -2.29
C SER A 235 21.13 0.61 -2.03
N LEU A 236 21.44 1.51 -1.09
CA LEU A 236 20.60 2.66 -0.78
C LEU A 236 20.47 3.60 -1.99
N THR A 237 21.56 3.83 -2.74
CA THR A 237 21.51 4.65 -3.95
C THR A 237 20.60 4.07 -5.05
N GLY A 238 20.58 2.74 -5.21
CA GLY A 238 19.63 2.09 -6.13
C GLY A 238 18.19 2.26 -5.69
N LEU A 239 17.95 2.17 -4.38
CA LEU A 239 16.65 2.38 -3.75
C LEU A 239 16.14 3.81 -3.93
N GLU A 240 17.00 4.81 -3.70
CA GLU A 240 16.72 6.23 -3.91
C GLU A 240 16.35 6.52 -5.37
N LYS A 241 17.10 5.98 -6.33
CA LYS A 241 16.80 6.14 -7.76
C LYS A 241 15.44 5.56 -8.14
N ALA A 242 15.13 4.36 -7.64
CA ALA A 242 13.84 3.73 -7.88
C ALA A 242 12.70 4.54 -7.26
N HIS A 243 12.88 5.03 -6.03
CA HIS A 243 11.92 5.88 -5.34
C HIS A 243 11.62 7.18 -6.10
N LEU A 244 12.66 7.89 -6.52
CA LEU A 244 12.53 9.13 -7.29
C LEU A 244 11.81 8.91 -8.63
N ALA A 245 12.12 7.82 -9.32
CA ALA A 245 11.43 7.46 -10.58
C ALA A 245 9.93 7.24 -10.36
N ILE A 246 9.55 6.54 -9.29
CA ILE A 246 8.13 6.32 -8.93
C ILE A 246 7.47 7.65 -8.55
N GLN A 247 8.12 8.49 -7.76
CA GLN A 247 7.57 9.79 -7.38
C GLN A 247 7.31 10.68 -8.60
N GLN A 248 8.23 10.70 -9.58
CA GLN A 248 8.06 11.44 -10.83
C GLN A 248 6.92 10.87 -11.68
N GLU A 249 6.81 9.54 -11.77
CA GLU A 249 5.71 8.86 -12.45
C GLU A 249 4.35 9.22 -11.87
N LEU A 250 4.24 9.36 -10.55
CA LEU A 250 3.00 9.71 -9.85
C LEU A 250 2.63 11.21 -9.88
N ILE A 251 3.52 12.07 -10.38
CA ILE A 251 3.28 13.52 -10.54
C ILE A 251 2.77 13.86 -11.96
N MET A 252 3.15 13.05 -12.96
CA MET A 252 2.75 13.24 -14.36
C MET A 252 1.30 12.83 -14.62
#